data_AF-A0A428WAP4-F1
#
_entry.id   AF-A0A428WAP4-F1
#
_cell.length_a   1.000
_cell.length_b   1.000
_cell.length_c   1.000
_cell.angle_alpha   90.00
_cell.angle_beta   90.00
_cell.angle_gamma   90.00
#
_symmetry.space_group_name_H-M   'P 1'
#
loop_
_entity.id
_entity.type
_entity.pdbx_description
1 polymer ?
#
loop_
_entity_poly.entity_id
_entity_poly.type
_entity_poly.pdbx_seq_one_letter_code
_entity_poly.pdbx_strand_id
1 'polypeptide(L)'
;MSHEPLAELVRDGMVEGVHHGSAVVLAPDGTTLFAAGDVDAAMYPRSTAKPLQATAMARLGLRLSPAGFAIAAASHSGEPMHLDAALEVLDGRSPDRLGNPVDFPFDPVERDRWIATGRAPGRLAHNCSGKHAAMLATCELNGWATEGYLDPAHPLQRAIAATVEDLTGRGIARVAVDGCGAPLFATTLRGLATAVSKIATAAPGTPDALVADGIRRHPELVGGSRRDVTAVMRAVPGLIAKDGFEAVQVAALPDGTAIAFKIADGGDRARVPVLAAALKLCGVDAMESPENLRVTGKLAEALTVGSLR
;
A
#
# COMPACT_ATOMS: atom_id res chain seq x y z
N MET A 1 -20.68 4.08 -6.97
CA MET A 1 -19.32 4.19 -7.51
C MET A 1 -19.40 4.06 -9.02
N SER A 2 -19.23 5.16 -9.74
CA SER A 2 -19.03 5.11 -11.18
C SER A 2 -17.53 4.91 -11.47
N HIS A 3 -17.22 4.13 -12.50
CA HIS A 3 -15.86 3.91 -12.97
C HIS A 3 -15.76 4.34 -14.42
N GLU A 4 -14.59 4.82 -14.82
CA GLU A 4 -14.28 5.23 -16.19
C GLU A 4 -13.21 4.30 -16.78
N PRO A 5 -13.15 4.13 -18.12
CA PRO A 5 -12.03 3.45 -18.77
C PRO A 5 -10.69 4.08 -18.38
N LEU A 6 -9.76 3.28 -17.85
CA LEU A 6 -8.41 3.74 -17.50
C LEU A 6 -7.33 3.08 -18.36
N ALA A 7 -7.53 1.82 -18.77
CA ALA A 7 -6.59 1.12 -19.65
C ALA A 7 -7.30 0.13 -20.59
N GLU A 8 -6.67 -0.13 -21.73
CA GLU A 8 -7.08 -1.08 -22.75
C GLU A 8 -6.00 -2.14 -22.94
N LEU A 9 -6.43 -3.39 -23.03
CA LEU A 9 -5.62 -4.48 -23.54
C LEU A 9 -5.79 -4.53 -25.07
N VAL A 10 -4.69 -4.44 -25.80
CA VAL A 10 -4.66 -4.44 -27.27
C VAL A 10 -3.91 -5.66 -27.77
N ARG A 11 -4.52 -6.39 -28.72
CA ARG A 11 -3.89 -7.51 -29.43
C ARG A 11 -3.98 -7.26 -30.92
N ASP A 12 -2.84 -7.24 -31.60
CA ASP A 12 -2.73 -7.03 -33.05
C ASP A 12 -3.53 -5.81 -33.55
N GLY A 13 -3.52 -4.73 -32.76
CA GLY A 13 -4.21 -3.47 -33.08
C GLY A 13 -5.69 -3.42 -32.70
N MET A 14 -6.29 -4.52 -32.24
CA MET A 14 -7.67 -4.57 -31.76
C MET A 14 -7.73 -4.47 -30.24
N VAL A 15 -8.67 -3.67 -29.71
CA VAL A 15 -8.99 -3.63 -28.28
C VAL A 15 -9.65 -4.94 -27.88
N GLU A 16 -8.93 -5.77 -27.12
CA GLU A 16 -9.39 -7.06 -26.59
C GLU A 16 -10.13 -6.89 -25.26
N GLY A 17 -9.73 -5.91 -24.44
CA GLY A 17 -10.33 -5.68 -23.13
C GLY A 17 -10.20 -4.23 -22.66
N VAL A 18 -11.16 -3.80 -21.84
CA VAL A 18 -11.19 -2.44 -21.26
C VAL A 18 -11.27 -2.54 -19.74
N HIS A 19 -10.25 -2.03 -19.07
CA HIS A 19 -10.18 -1.96 -17.62
C HIS A 19 -10.73 -0.62 -17.14
N HIS A 20 -11.87 -0.69 -16.47
CA HIS A 20 -12.50 0.47 -15.84
C HIS A 20 -11.93 0.66 -14.43
N GLY A 21 -11.91 1.89 -13.95
CA GLY A 21 -11.48 2.19 -12.59
C GLY A 21 -11.81 3.62 -12.17
N SER A 22 -11.30 4.00 -11.01
CA SER A 22 -11.29 5.40 -10.55
C SER A 22 -9.87 5.77 -10.18
N ALA A 23 -9.47 7.00 -10.47
CA ALA A 23 -8.12 7.50 -10.22
C ALA A 23 -8.15 8.97 -9.83
N VAL A 24 -7.27 9.37 -8.92
CA VAL A 24 -7.07 10.76 -8.50
C VAL A 24 -5.58 11.07 -8.40
N VAL A 25 -5.20 12.26 -8.85
CA VAL A 25 -3.89 12.87 -8.60
C VAL A 25 -4.12 14.20 -7.87
N LEU A 26 -3.45 14.35 -6.73
CA LEU A 26 -3.49 15.56 -5.91
C LEU A 26 -2.16 16.31 -6.03
N ALA A 27 -2.23 17.63 -6.11
CA ALA A 27 -1.09 18.53 -5.98
C ALA A 27 -0.58 18.56 -4.51
N PRO A 28 0.62 19.12 -4.26
CA PRO A 28 1.17 19.29 -2.91
C PRO A 28 0.24 19.99 -1.91
N ASP A 29 -0.58 20.94 -2.37
CA ASP A 29 -1.53 21.69 -1.55
C ASP A 29 -2.87 20.94 -1.34
N GLY A 30 -3.01 19.72 -1.89
CA GLY A 30 -4.21 18.90 -1.83
C GLY A 30 -5.26 19.21 -2.89
N THR A 31 -5.03 20.20 -3.77
CA THR A 31 -5.92 20.44 -4.92
C THR A 31 -5.86 19.29 -5.91
N THR A 32 -6.91 19.09 -6.69
CA THR A 32 -6.98 17.97 -7.64
C THR A 32 -6.34 18.36 -8.97
N LEU A 33 -5.25 17.69 -9.33
CA LEU A 33 -4.63 17.80 -10.66
C LEU A 33 -5.36 16.96 -11.70
N PHE A 34 -5.84 15.79 -11.30
CA PHE A 34 -6.57 14.88 -12.17
C PHE A 34 -7.57 14.04 -11.37
N ALA A 35 -8.72 13.74 -11.98
CA ALA A 35 -9.66 12.75 -11.47
C ALA A 35 -10.42 12.07 -12.62
N ALA A 36 -10.63 10.76 -12.49
CA ALA A 36 -11.49 9.96 -13.35
C ALA A 36 -12.32 8.99 -12.50
N GLY A 37 -13.60 8.83 -12.86
CA GLY A 37 -14.56 8.05 -12.08
C GLY A 37 -14.92 8.69 -10.73
N ASP A 38 -15.61 7.92 -9.89
CA ASP A 38 -16.03 8.33 -8.55
C ASP A 38 -14.92 8.06 -7.54
N VAL A 39 -14.15 9.11 -7.22
CA VAL A 39 -12.96 9.05 -6.34
C VAL A 39 -13.30 9.25 -4.85
N ASP A 40 -14.54 9.66 -4.58
CA ASP A 40 -15.07 9.95 -3.24
C ASP A 40 -16.05 8.87 -2.76
N ALA A 41 -16.34 7.86 -3.57
CA ALA A 41 -17.03 6.66 -3.11
C ALA A 41 -16.16 5.83 -2.15
N ALA A 42 -16.81 5.31 -1.10
CA ALA A 42 -16.18 4.43 -0.14
C ALA A 42 -15.75 3.11 -0.80
N MET A 43 -14.51 2.72 -0.53
CA MET A 43 -13.87 1.48 -0.96
C MET A 43 -12.99 0.93 0.16
N TYR A 44 -12.68 -0.35 0.10
CA TYR A 44 -11.70 -0.93 1.00
C TYR A 44 -10.29 -0.70 0.45
N PRO A 45 -9.38 -0.08 1.22
CA PRO A 45 -8.03 0.23 0.75
C PRO A 45 -7.12 -1.00 0.61
N ARG A 46 -7.52 -2.12 1.23
CA ARG A 46 -6.73 -3.36 1.32
C ARG A 46 -5.32 -3.03 1.85
N SER A 47 -4.29 -3.68 1.32
CA SER A 47 -2.91 -3.49 1.77
C SER A 47 -2.35 -2.06 1.57
N THR A 48 -3.02 -1.17 0.84
CA THR A 48 -2.58 0.23 0.72
C THR A 48 -2.80 1.03 2.01
N ALA A 49 -3.58 0.51 2.97
CA ALA A 49 -3.73 1.11 4.30
C ALA A 49 -2.55 0.87 5.25
N LYS A 50 -1.60 0.00 4.90
CA LYS A 50 -0.54 -0.42 5.82
C LYS A 50 0.42 0.70 6.25
N PRO A 51 0.81 1.67 5.39
CA PRO A 51 1.52 2.86 5.85
C PRO A 51 0.76 3.61 6.94
N LEU A 52 -0.56 3.77 6.81
CA LEU A 52 -1.39 4.45 7.83
C LEU A 52 -1.42 3.65 9.15
N GLN A 53 -1.50 2.32 9.06
CA GLN A 53 -1.46 1.43 10.24
C GLN A 53 -0.08 1.51 10.93
N ALA A 54 1.01 1.51 10.18
CA ALA A 54 2.36 1.70 10.70
C ALA A 54 2.53 3.08 11.36
N THR A 55 1.99 4.13 10.75
CA THR A 55 2.00 5.49 11.30
C THR A 55 1.23 5.55 12.63
N ALA A 56 0.09 4.87 12.74
CA ALA A 56 -0.65 4.79 14.00
C ALA A 56 0.23 4.19 15.12
N MET A 57 0.91 3.08 14.83
CA MET A 57 1.82 2.42 15.78
C MET A 57 3.02 3.31 16.14
N ALA A 58 3.60 4.03 15.18
CA ALA A 58 4.66 5.00 15.43
C ALA A 58 4.18 6.15 16.34
N ARG A 59 2.97 6.68 16.10
CA ARG A 59 2.35 7.73 16.91
C ARG A 59 2.04 7.24 18.34
N LEU A 60 1.77 5.95 18.52
CA LEU A 60 1.64 5.27 19.81
C LEU A 60 2.98 4.97 20.51
N GLY A 61 4.08 5.52 19.99
CA GLY A 61 5.40 5.41 20.61
C GLY A 61 6.26 4.25 20.12
N LEU A 62 5.76 3.38 19.22
CA LEU A 62 6.59 2.32 18.64
C LEU A 62 7.81 2.95 17.94
N ARG A 63 9.00 2.44 18.22
CA ARG A 63 10.25 2.84 17.57
C ARG A 63 10.94 1.59 17.04
N LEU A 64 11.03 1.49 15.72
CA LEU A 64 11.71 0.41 15.02
C LEU A 64 12.89 0.96 14.22
N SER A 65 13.77 0.08 13.78
CA SER A 65 14.73 0.37 12.72
C SER A 65 13.98 0.79 11.44
N PRO A 66 14.64 1.47 10.48
CA PRO A 66 14.03 1.75 9.18
C PRO A 66 13.49 0.49 8.50
N ALA A 67 14.22 -0.63 8.58
CA ALA A 67 13.77 -1.94 8.09
C ALA A 67 12.51 -2.44 8.82
N GLY A 68 12.44 -2.24 10.14
CA GLY A 68 11.26 -2.58 10.95
C GLY A 68 10.01 -1.78 10.56
N PHE A 69 10.13 -0.47 10.27
CA PHE A 69 9.00 0.30 9.77
C PHE A 69 8.60 -0.07 8.34
N ALA A 70 9.58 -0.43 7.49
CA ALA A 70 9.29 -0.92 6.14
C ALA A 70 8.47 -2.21 6.19
N ILE A 71 8.89 -3.20 7.00
CA ILE A 71 8.18 -4.49 7.11
C ILE A 71 6.82 -4.34 7.84
N ALA A 72 6.68 -3.37 8.76
CA ALA A 72 5.39 -3.04 9.38
C ALA A 72 4.38 -2.46 8.36
N ALA A 73 4.86 -1.71 7.36
CA ALA A 73 4.06 -1.16 6.27
C ALA A 73 3.89 -2.13 5.07
N ALA A 74 4.47 -3.34 5.15
CA ALA A 74 4.62 -4.23 4.00
C ALA A 74 3.43 -5.14 3.73
N SER A 75 3.28 -5.50 2.45
CA SER A 75 2.59 -6.73 2.04
C SER A 75 3.61 -7.65 1.41
N HIS A 76 4.52 -8.15 2.24
CA HIS A 76 5.81 -8.68 1.79
C HIS A 76 5.68 -9.94 0.94
N SER A 77 6.68 -10.16 0.09
CA SER A 77 6.75 -11.33 -0.79
C SER A 77 7.12 -12.63 -0.08
N GLY A 78 7.65 -12.55 1.15
CA GLY A 78 8.06 -13.72 1.94
C GLY A 78 9.46 -14.24 1.61
N GLU A 79 10.25 -13.44 0.88
CA GLU A 79 11.70 -13.64 0.72
C GLU A 79 12.42 -13.63 2.09
N PRO A 80 13.60 -14.28 2.23
CA PRO A 80 14.30 -14.41 3.50
C PRO A 80 14.44 -13.10 4.30
N MET A 81 14.84 -12.00 3.63
CA MET A 81 14.96 -10.67 4.26
C MET A 81 13.67 -10.18 4.93
N HIS A 82 12.50 -10.57 4.42
CA HIS A 82 11.23 -10.20 5.03
C HIS A 82 10.96 -10.97 6.32
N LEU A 83 11.30 -12.26 6.32
CA LEU A 83 11.14 -13.11 7.49
C LEU A 83 12.08 -12.65 8.60
N ASP A 84 13.33 -12.33 8.24
CA ASP A 84 14.33 -11.81 9.17
C ASP A 84 13.89 -10.46 9.76
N ALA A 85 13.41 -9.52 8.93
CA ALA A 85 12.90 -8.24 9.41
C ALA A 85 11.65 -8.40 10.30
N ALA A 86 10.74 -9.31 9.97
CA ALA A 86 9.57 -9.58 10.81
C ALA A 86 9.97 -10.22 12.15
N LEU A 87 10.98 -11.09 12.15
CA LEU A 87 11.56 -11.67 13.38
C LEU A 87 12.27 -10.63 14.24
N GLU A 88 12.98 -9.67 13.64
CA GLU A 88 13.57 -8.53 14.36
C GLU A 88 12.49 -7.72 15.08
N VAL A 89 11.37 -7.43 14.41
CA VAL A 89 10.23 -6.74 15.05
C VAL A 89 9.58 -7.61 16.14
N LEU A 90 9.59 -8.94 16.00
CA LEU A 90 9.12 -9.85 17.04
C LEU A 90 10.06 -9.90 18.26
N ASP A 91 11.32 -9.47 18.17
CA ASP A 91 12.24 -9.33 19.31
C ASP A 91 12.21 -10.54 20.27
N GLY A 92 12.37 -11.75 19.72
CA GLY A 92 12.37 -13.01 20.49
C GLY A 92 10.98 -13.61 20.80
N ARG A 93 9.88 -12.92 20.47
CA ARG A 93 8.52 -13.48 20.58
C ARG A 93 8.29 -14.58 19.54
N SER A 94 7.53 -15.62 19.92
CA SER A 94 7.15 -16.69 18.99
C SER A 94 6.26 -16.15 17.86
N PRO A 95 6.54 -16.48 16.59
CA PRO A 95 5.64 -16.21 15.46
C PRO A 95 4.23 -16.79 15.62
N ASP A 96 4.03 -17.78 16.50
CA ASP A 96 2.69 -18.35 16.77
C ASP A 96 1.74 -17.37 17.46
N ARG A 97 2.28 -16.30 18.07
CA ARG A 97 1.49 -15.20 18.65
C ARG A 97 0.89 -14.27 17.59
N LEU A 98 1.34 -14.37 16.34
CA LEU A 98 0.78 -13.58 15.25
C LEU A 98 -0.69 -13.97 15.03
N GLY A 99 -1.54 -12.97 14.81
CA GLY A 99 -2.98 -13.15 14.62
C GLY A 99 -3.37 -13.42 13.16
N ASN A 100 -2.45 -13.20 12.21
CA ASN A 100 -2.70 -13.49 10.81
C ASN A 100 -2.80 -15.00 10.54
N PRO A 101 -3.54 -15.42 9.50
CA PRO A 101 -3.60 -16.83 9.08
C PRO A 101 -2.22 -17.44 8.83
N VAL A 102 -2.16 -18.78 8.87
CA VAL A 102 -1.05 -19.52 8.30
C VAL A 102 -1.14 -19.47 6.78
N ASP A 103 -0.02 -19.22 6.11
CA ASP A 103 0.04 -19.20 4.65
C ASP A 103 1.44 -19.55 4.16
N PHE A 104 1.60 -19.72 2.86
CA PHE A 104 2.90 -19.75 2.19
C PHE A 104 3.38 -18.33 1.85
N PRO A 105 4.66 -18.15 1.47
CA PRO A 105 5.12 -16.89 0.88
C PRO A 105 4.22 -16.43 -0.27
N PHE A 106 4.01 -15.12 -0.37
CA PHE A 106 3.14 -14.52 -1.39
C PHE A 106 3.76 -14.56 -2.79
N ASP A 107 5.07 -14.37 -2.89
CA ASP A 107 5.75 -14.44 -4.18
C ASP A 107 5.81 -15.90 -4.68
N PRO A 108 5.41 -16.17 -5.94
CA PRO A 108 5.37 -17.53 -6.47
C PRO A 108 6.73 -18.25 -6.43
N VAL A 109 7.84 -17.55 -6.65
CA VAL A 109 9.19 -18.15 -6.62
C VAL A 109 9.55 -18.57 -5.20
N GLU A 110 9.29 -17.72 -4.20
CA GLU A 110 9.51 -18.08 -2.80
C GLU A 110 8.57 -19.18 -2.33
N ARG A 111 7.30 -19.15 -2.75
CA ARG A 111 6.32 -20.19 -2.45
C ARG A 111 6.77 -21.54 -2.97
N ASP A 112 7.16 -21.62 -4.23
CA ASP A 112 7.55 -22.87 -4.87
C ASP A 112 8.84 -23.42 -4.24
N ARG A 113 9.81 -22.55 -3.90
CA ARG A 113 11.00 -22.92 -3.10
C ARG A 113 10.63 -23.42 -1.70
N TRP A 114 9.69 -22.77 -1.03
CA TRP A 114 9.20 -23.14 0.29
C TRP A 114 8.59 -24.55 0.28
N ILE A 115 7.76 -24.84 -0.70
CA ILE A 115 7.13 -26.15 -0.89
C ILE A 115 8.18 -27.21 -1.25
N ALA A 116 9.09 -26.91 -2.19
CA ALA A 116 10.13 -27.83 -2.63
C ALA A 116 11.10 -28.25 -1.50
N THR A 117 11.25 -27.42 -0.47
CA THR A 117 12.06 -27.71 0.73
C THR A 117 11.27 -28.41 1.85
N GLY A 118 10.01 -28.81 1.59
CA GLY A 118 9.18 -29.55 2.55
C GLY A 118 8.67 -28.73 3.73
N ARG A 119 8.71 -27.38 3.64
CA ARG A 119 8.27 -26.50 4.73
C ARG A 119 6.75 -26.35 4.71
N ALA A 120 6.12 -26.51 5.87
CA ALA A 120 4.69 -26.24 6.07
C ALA A 120 4.38 -24.73 5.96
N PRO A 121 3.14 -24.33 5.62
CA PRO A 121 2.72 -22.93 5.71
C PRO A 121 2.82 -22.45 7.17
N GLY A 122 3.01 -21.16 7.38
CA GLY A 122 3.20 -20.60 8.71
C GLY A 122 2.81 -19.14 8.82
N ARG A 123 2.58 -18.67 10.05
CA ARG A 123 2.16 -17.29 10.28
C ARG A 123 3.22 -16.27 9.90
N LEU A 124 4.49 -16.61 10.06
CA LEU A 124 5.60 -15.75 9.66
C LEU A 124 5.67 -15.56 8.13
N ALA A 125 5.29 -16.59 7.37
CA ALA A 125 5.35 -16.58 5.91
C ALA A 125 4.23 -15.75 5.26
N HIS A 126 3.09 -15.63 5.93
CA HIS A 126 1.98 -14.79 5.48
C HIS A 126 2.45 -13.35 5.28
N ASN A 127 2.09 -12.73 4.16
CA ASN A 127 2.50 -11.39 3.72
C ASN A 127 2.14 -10.21 4.66
N CYS A 128 1.51 -10.47 5.80
CA CYS A 128 1.11 -9.47 6.79
C CYS A 128 1.87 -9.64 8.10
N SER A 129 2.74 -10.64 8.23
CA SER A 129 3.38 -10.98 9.50
C SER A 129 4.15 -9.81 10.11
N GLY A 130 4.83 -9.00 9.29
CA GLY A 130 5.51 -7.76 9.73
C GLY A 130 4.60 -6.75 10.41
N LYS A 131 3.42 -6.47 9.82
CA LYS A 131 2.40 -5.61 10.44
C LYS A 131 1.91 -6.21 11.76
N HIS A 132 1.64 -7.51 11.79
CA HIS A 132 1.15 -8.18 13.00
C HIS A 132 2.21 -8.21 14.11
N ALA A 133 3.49 -8.37 13.77
CA ALA A 133 4.60 -8.24 14.71
C ALA A 133 4.65 -6.82 15.32
N ALA A 134 4.51 -5.78 14.49
CA ALA A 134 4.45 -4.40 14.96
C ALA A 134 3.21 -4.12 15.85
N MET A 135 2.06 -4.74 15.53
CA MET A 135 0.86 -4.65 16.36
C MET A 135 1.08 -5.27 17.74
N LEU A 136 1.70 -6.44 17.82
CA LEU A 136 2.06 -7.09 19.10
C LEU A 136 3.04 -6.23 19.90
N ALA A 137 4.12 -5.74 19.27
CA ALA A 137 5.09 -4.86 19.92
C ALA A 137 4.44 -3.58 20.45
N THR A 138 3.48 -3.01 19.70
CA THR A 138 2.73 -1.82 20.13
C THR A 138 1.84 -2.12 21.33
N CYS A 139 1.18 -3.28 21.37
CA CYS A 139 0.37 -3.68 22.52
C CYS A 139 1.23 -3.81 23.78
N GLU A 140 2.36 -4.50 23.70
CA GLU A 140 3.27 -4.67 24.84
C GLU A 140 3.85 -3.34 25.33
N LEU A 141 4.29 -2.47 24.40
CA LEU A 141 4.78 -1.13 24.73
C LEU A 141 3.76 -0.31 25.54
N ASN A 142 2.48 -0.45 25.23
CA ASN A 142 1.40 0.31 25.85
C ASN A 142 0.72 -0.42 27.02
N GLY A 143 1.23 -1.60 27.42
CA GLY A 143 0.64 -2.41 28.48
C GLY A 143 -0.75 -2.96 28.14
N TRP A 144 -1.07 -3.10 26.85
CA TRP A 144 -2.34 -3.68 26.38
C TRP A 144 -2.23 -5.19 26.20
N ALA A 145 -3.37 -5.87 26.23
CA ALA A 145 -3.44 -7.29 25.95
C ALA A 145 -2.91 -7.58 24.53
N THR A 146 -2.04 -8.58 24.41
CA THR A 146 -1.59 -9.09 23.11
C THR A 146 -2.57 -10.11 22.54
N GLU A 147 -3.44 -10.69 23.37
CA GLU A 147 -4.56 -11.51 22.93
C GLU A 147 -5.73 -10.61 22.50
N GLY A 148 -6.41 -10.98 21.42
CA GLY A 148 -7.56 -10.21 20.94
C GLY A 148 -7.23 -8.86 20.30
N TYR A 149 -5.95 -8.56 20.01
CA TYR A 149 -5.55 -7.27 19.40
C TYR A 149 -6.17 -6.97 18.03
N LEU A 150 -6.80 -7.96 17.39
CA LEU A 150 -7.55 -7.82 16.13
C LEU A 150 -9.01 -7.40 16.34
N ASP A 151 -9.52 -7.43 17.56
CA ASP A 151 -10.87 -6.97 17.89
C ASP A 151 -10.97 -5.45 17.59
N PRO A 152 -11.96 -5.01 16.79
CA PRO A 152 -12.20 -3.58 16.55
C PRO A 152 -12.34 -2.73 17.83
N ALA A 153 -12.77 -3.31 18.94
CA ALA A 153 -12.88 -2.64 20.23
C ALA A 153 -11.54 -2.53 20.99
N HIS A 154 -10.52 -3.29 20.58
CA HIS A 154 -9.20 -3.27 21.21
C HIS A 154 -8.57 -1.87 21.12
N PRO A 155 -7.89 -1.37 22.18
CA PRO A 155 -7.28 -0.03 22.17
C PRO A 155 -6.39 0.24 20.96
N LEU A 156 -5.60 -0.76 20.54
CA LEU A 156 -4.80 -0.70 19.31
C LEU A 156 -5.65 -0.38 18.07
N GLN A 157 -6.75 -1.12 17.84
CA GLN A 157 -7.55 -0.95 16.63
C GLN A 157 -8.32 0.36 16.63
N ARG A 158 -8.75 0.83 17.81
CA ARG A 158 -9.35 2.17 17.98
C ARG A 158 -8.35 3.28 17.65
N ALA A 159 -7.11 3.15 18.08
CA ALA A 159 -6.06 4.12 17.76
C ALA A 159 -5.68 4.10 16.27
N ILE A 160 -5.65 2.92 15.65
CA ILE A 160 -5.46 2.79 14.20
C ILE A 160 -6.63 3.43 13.45
N ALA A 161 -7.88 3.20 13.85
CA ALA A 161 -9.05 3.81 13.24
C ALA A 161 -8.98 5.35 13.29
N ALA A 162 -8.69 5.91 14.47
CA ALA A 162 -8.53 7.36 14.64
C ALA A 162 -7.41 7.95 13.77
N THR A 163 -6.29 7.23 13.64
CA THR A 163 -5.17 7.65 12.77
C THR A 163 -5.55 7.58 11.29
N VAL A 164 -6.33 6.57 10.88
CA VAL A 164 -6.85 6.48 9.50
C VAL A 164 -7.77 7.66 9.20
N GLU A 165 -8.66 8.04 10.11
CA GLU A 165 -9.54 9.20 9.93
C GLU A 165 -8.76 10.52 9.83
N ASP A 166 -7.79 10.72 10.73
CA ASP A 166 -6.91 11.90 10.72
C ASP A 166 -6.11 12.03 9.42
N LEU A 167 -5.42 10.95 9.01
CA LEU A 167 -4.58 10.96 7.82
C LEU A 167 -5.42 11.15 6.56
N THR A 168 -6.54 10.43 6.44
CA THR A 168 -7.39 10.51 5.25
C THR A 168 -8.24 11.78 5.22
N GLY A 169 -8.46 12.45 6.36
CA GLY A 169 -9.40 13.56 6.47
C GLY A 169 -10.85 13.16 6.20
N ARG A 170 -11.17 11.86 6.33
CA ARG A 170 -12.48 11.26 6.05
C ARG A 170 -12.88 10.36 7.22
N GLY A 171 -14.16 10.36 7.57
CA GLY A 171 -14.69 9.36 8.50
C GLY A 171 -14.66 7.95 7.90
N ILE A 172 -14.54 6.94 8.75
CA ILE A 172 -14.59 5.54 8.30
C ILE A 172 -16.02 5.17 7.89
N ALA A 173 -16.21 4.88 6.61
CA ALA A 173 -17.54 4.57 6.08
C ALA A 173 -18.07 3.21 6.55
N ARG A 174 -17.17 2.24 6.71
CA ARG A 174 -17.47 0.87 7.15
C ARG A 174 -16.21 0.19 7.68
N VAL A 175 -16.37 -0.60 8.73
CA VAL A 175 -15.34 -1.53 9.22
C VAL A 175 -15.68 -2.94 8.75
N ALA A 176 -14.75 -3.59 8.07
CA ALA A 176 -14.81 -5.01 7.71
C ALA A 176 -13.65 -5.78 8.37
N VAL A 177 -13.59 -7.09 8.13
CA VAL A 177 -12.44 -7.93 8.50
C VAL A 177 -11.62 -8.18 7.24
N ASP A 178 -10.32 -7.89 7.29
CA ASP A 178 -9.39 -8.16 6.19
C ASP A 178 -9.02 -9.66 6.11
N GLY A 179 -8.41 -10.08 5.01
CA GLY A 179 -7.94 -11.47 4.83
C GLY A 179 -6.91 -11.90 5.89
N CYS A 180 -6.19 -10.96 6.50
CA CYS A 180 -5.28 -11.24 7.61
C CYS A 180 -5.96 -11.23 9.00
N GLY A 181 -7.28 -11.05 9.06
CA GLY A 181 -8.07 -11.01 10.29
C GLY A 181 -8.13 -9.64 11.00
N ALA A 182 -7.34 -8.65 10.56
CA ALA A 182 -7.37 -7.30 11.14
C ALA A 182 -8.57 -6.48 10.64
N PRO A 183 -9.01 -5.45 11.38
CA PRO A 183 -10.00 -4.49 10.90
C PRO A 183 -9.56 -3.79 9.60
N LEU A 184 -10.51 -3.66 8.69
CA LEU A 184 -10.36 -3.02 7.39
C LEU A 184 -11.27 -1.80 7.32
N PHE A 185 -10.66 -0.62 7.38
CA PHE A 185 -11.35 0.66 7.45
C PHE A 185 -11.62 1.21 6.05
N ALA A 186 -12.89 1.20 5.62
CA ALA A 186 -13.27 1.75 4.32
C ALA A 186 -13.11 3.28 4.31
N THR A 187 -12.51 3.78 3.23
CA THR A 187 -12.27 5.21 2.98
C THR A 187 -12.40 5.49 1.48
N THR A 188 -11.92 6.62 1.00
CA THR A 188 -12.02 7.06 -0.41
C THR A 188 -10.64 7.06 -1.07
N LEU A 189 -10.58 7.03 -2.41
CA LEU A 189 -9.31 7.20 -3.13
C LEU A 189 -8.68 8.56 -2.83
N ARG A 190 -9.49 9.61 -2.77
CA ARG A 190 -9.02 10.93 -2.35
C ARG A 190 -8.41 10.89 -0.96
N GLY A 191 -9.10 10.28 0.00
CA GLY A 191 -8.60 10.12 1.37
C GLY A 191 -7.28 9.35 1.42
N LEU A 192 -7.13 8.30 0.61
CA LEU A 192 -5.86 7.57 0.51
C LEU A 192 -4.73 8.44 -0.05
N ALA A 193 -4.97 9.17 -1.14
CA ALA A 193 -3.99 10.09 -1.72
C ALA A 193 -3.56 11.17 -0.70
N THR A 194 -4.53 11.76 0.01
CA THR A 194 -4.27 12.71 1.10
C THR A 194 -3.41 12.09 2.21
N ALA A 195 -3.74 10.86 2.64
CA ALA A 195 -3.00 10.18 3.70
C ALA A 195 -1.54 9.91 3.32
N VAL A 196 -1.28 9.38 2.12
CA VAL A 196 0.10 9.12 1.69
C VAL A 196 0.88 10.39 1.40
N SER A 197 0.22 11.47 0.93
CA SER A 197 0.84 12.79 0.80
C SER A 197 1.36 13.30 2.16
N LYS A 198 0.51 13.26 3.19
CA LYS A 198 0.88 13.65 4.57
C LYS A 198 2.04 12.82 5.13
N ILE A 199 2.03 11.50 4.92
CA ILE A 199 3.12 10.62 5.36
C ILE A 199 4.42 10.95 4.61
N ALA A 200 4.36 11.11 3.28
CA ALA A 200 5.53 11.40 2.46
C ALA A 200 6.22 12.70 2.84
N THR A 201 5.44 13.72 3.20
CA THR A 201 5.92 15.09 3.48
C THR A 201 6.10 15.38 4.96
N ALA A 202 5.91 14.38 5.82
CA ALA A 202 6.03 14.54 7.25
C ALA A 202 7.41 15.09 7.65
N ALA A 203 7.43 16.03 8.58
CA ALA A 203 8.66 16.68 9.02
C ALA A 203 9.65 15.65 9.60
N PRO A 204 10.96 15.76 9.32
CA PRO A 204 11.96 14.82 9.82
C PRO A 204 11.88 14.60 11.34
N GLY A 205 11.98 13.34 11.78
CA GLY A 205 11.92 12.96 13.19
C GLY A 205 10.50 12.81 13.77
N THR A 206 9.45 13.20 13.03
CA THR A 206 8.06 12.89 13.42
C THR A 206 7.76 11.40 13.24
N PRO A 207 6.79 10.83 13.98
CA PRO A 207 6.38 9.42 13.82
C PRO A 207 6.03 9.04 12.37
N ASP A 208 5.31 9.92 11.67
CA ASP A 208 4.91 9.76 10.28
C ASP A 208 6.13 9.70 9.35
N ALA A 209 7.14 10.55 9.59
CA ALA A 209 8.38 10.56 8.84
C ALA A 209 9.21 9.28 9.07
N LEU A 210 9.19 8.68 10.26
CA LEU A 210 9.88 7.39 10.50
C LEU A 210 9.34 6.27 9.60
N VAL A 211 8.03 6.26 9.36
CA VAL A 211 7.38 5.30 8.46
C VAL A 211 7.74 5.58 7.00
N ALA A 212 7.66 6.85 6.58
CA ALA A 212 8.06 7.25 5.23
C ALA A 212 9.54 6.90 4.94
N ASP A 213 10.43 7.15 5.91
CA ASP A 213 11.85 6.83 5.81
C ASP A 213 12.10 5.33 5.70
N GLY A 214 11.39 4.50 6.49
CA GLY A 214 11.48 3.06 6.38
C GLY A 214 11.10 2.58 4.98
N ILE A 215 9.95 3.04 4.48
CA ILE A 215 9.45 2.71 3.14
C ILE A 215 10.46 3.13 2.04
N ARG A 216 11.00 4.35 2.11
CA ARG A 216 11.98 4.86 1.13
C ARG A 216 13.31 4.12 1.13
N ARG A 217 13.82 3.77 2.32
CA ARG A 217 15.14 3.15 2.47
C ARG A 217 15.13 1.66 2.16
N HIS A 218 13.98 1.01 2.32
CA HIS A 218 13.84 -0.43 2.13
C HIS A 218 12.61 -0.79 1.27
N PRO A 219 12.53 -0.31 0.01
CA PRO A 219 11.40 -0.59 -0.88
C PRO A 219 11.22 -2.10 -1.08
N GLU A 220 12.33 -2.87 -1.11
CA GLU A 220 12.25 -4.32 -1.21
C GLU A 220 11.59 -4.98 0.00
N LEU A 221 11.66 -4.42 1.21
CA LEU A 221 10.93 -4.99 2.35
C LEU A 221 9.42 -4.73 2.26
N VAL A 222 9.00 -3.68 1.54
CA VAL A 222 7.59 -3.31 1.37
C VAL A 222 6.89 -4.22 0.36
N GLY A 223 7.52 -4.40 -0.81
CA GLY A 223 6.94 -5.09 -1.96
C GLY A 223 7.64 -6.39 -2.36
N GLY A 224 8.89 -6.63 -1.97
CA GLY A 224 9.75 -7.70 -2.48
C GLY A 224 10.59 -7.30 -3.69
N SER A 225 11.65 -8.04 -3.98
CA SER A 225 12.67 -7.69 -4.98
C SER A 225 12.18 -7.72 -6.43
N ARG A 226 11.07 -8.42 -6.71
CA ARG A 226 10.56 -8.71 -8.06
C ARG A 226 9.30 -7.94 -8.46
N ARG A 227 8.74 -7.12 -7.56
CA ARG A 227 7.45 -6.45 -7.81
C ARG A 227 7.64 -5.05 -8.36
N ASP A 228 6.69 -4.64 -9.20
CA ASP A 228 6.69 -3.34 -9.87
C ASP A 228 6.64 -2.16 -8.86
N VAL A 229 5.97 -2.33 -7.72
CA VAL A 229 5.95 -1.31 -6.66
C VAL A 229 7.35 -1.04 -6.10
N THR A 230 8.19 -2.07 -5.99
CA THR A 230 9.59 -1.93 -5.57
C THR A 230 10.42 -1.30 -6.69
N ALA A 231 10.18 -1.71 -7.93
CA ALA A 231 10.88 -1.17 -9.10
C ALA A 231 10.65 0.34 -9.24
N VAL A 232 9.40 0.81 -9.15
CA VAL A 232 9.08 2.23 -9.24
C VAL A 232 9.64 3.05 -8.09
N MET A 233 9.61 2.53 -6.85
CA MET A 233 10.19 3.22 -5.70
C MET A 233 11.71 3.38 -5.82
N ARG A 234 12.40 2.43 -6.47
CA ARG A 234 13.83 2.55 -6.77
C ARG A 234 14.10 3.53 -7.91
N ALA A 235 13.21 3.60 -8.89
CA ALA A 235 13.35 4.47 -10.06
C ALA A 235 13.06 5.94 -9.75
N VAL A 236 12.21 6.24 -8.76
CA VAL A 236 11.79 7.60 -8.41
C VAL A 236 12.33 8.00 -7.03
N PRO A 237 13.37 8.85 -6.94
CA PRO A 237 13.94 9.28 -5.67
C PRO A 237 12.91 9.90 -4.73
N GLY A 238 12.85 9.41 -3.50
CA GLY A 238 11.96 9.92 -2.45
C GLY A 238 10.50 9.49 -2.56
N LEU A 239 10.14 8.68 -3.56
CA LEU A 239 8.80 8.13 -3.71
C LEU A 239 8.47 7.17 -2.56
N ILE A 240 7.27 7.30 -2.00
CA ILE A 240 6.62 6.20 -1.29
C ILE A 240 5.50 5.65 -2.16
N ALA A 241 5.39 4.32 -2.26
CA ALA A 241 4.32 3.68 -2.98
C ALA A 241 3.85 2.43 -2.26
N LYS A 242 2.58 2.08 -2.45
CA LYS A 242 2.02 0.83 -1.94
C LYS A 242 0.93 0.32 -2.87
N ASP A 243 1.09 -0.93 -3.26
CA ASP A 243 0.09 -1.71 -3.97
C ASP A 243 -0.79 -2.51 -3.01
N GLY A 244 -1.98 -2.88 -3.45
CA GLY A 244 -2.92 -3.65 -2.66
C GLY A 244 -3.76 -4.58 -3.53
N PHE A 245 -4.31 -5.61 -2.89
CA PHE A 245 -5.36 -6.44 -3.47
C PHE A 245 -6.50 -5.58 -4.01
N GLU A 246 -7.32 -6.16 -4.90
CA GLU A 246 -8.37 -5.41 -5.62
C GLU A 246 -7.81 -4.24 -6.44
N ALA A 247 -6.57 -4.41 -6.95
CA ALA A 247 -5.83 -3.47 -7.79
C ALA A 247 -5.85 -2.02 -7.28
N VAL A 248 -5.76 -1.84 -5.95
CA VAL A 248 -5.63 -0.53 -5.33
C VAL A 248 -4.16 -0.13 -5.32
N GLN A 249 -3.86 1.09 -5.73
CA GLN A 249 -2.50 1.63 -5.72
C GLN A 249 -2.51 3.01 -5.10
N VAL A 250 -1.47 3.29 -4.30
CA VAL A 250 -1.15 4.64 -3.83
C VAL A 250 0.32 4.96 -4.10
N ALA A 251 0.62 6.22 -4.33
CA ALA A 251 1.98 6.74 -4.47
C ALA A 251 2.03 8.20 -4.04
N ALA A 252 3.15 8.66 -3.47
CA ALA A 252 3.35 10.05 -3.14
C ALA A 252 4.82 10.46 -3.33
N LEU A 253 5.00 11.55 -4.08
CA LEU A 253 6.28 12.19 -4.34
C LEU A 253 6.77 12.97 -3.11
N PRO A 254 8.08 13.28 -3.02
CA PRO A 254 8.64 13.99 -1.87
C PRO A 254 8.11 15.41 -1.69
N ASP A 255 7.52 16.02 -2.73
CA ASP A 255 6.88 17.33 -2.67
C ASP A 255 5.43 17.26 -2.14
N GLY A 256 4.84 16.06 -1.99
CA GLY A 256 3.47 15.86 -1.56
C GLY A 256 2.47 15.61 -2.69
N THR A 257 2.89 15.67 -3.96
CA THR A 257 2.05 15.24 -5.08
C THR A 257 1.71 13.76 -4.91
N ALA A 258 0.43 13.41 -4.93
CA ALA A 258 -0.02 12.07 -4.55
C ALA A 258 -1.04 11.47 -5.51
N ILE A 259 -0.94 10.17 -5.70
CA ILE A 259 -1.74 9.36 -6.62
C ILE A 259 -2.48 8.31 -5.80
N ALA A 260 -3.76 8.11 -6.10
CA ALA A 260 -4.49 6.92 -5.68
C ALA A 260 -5.44 6.46 -6.78
N PHE A 261 -5.48 5.16 -7.05
CA PHE A 261 -6.45 4.59 -7.98
C PHE A 261 -6.86 3.17 -7.59
N LYS A 262 -7.98 2.72 -8.15
CA LYS A 262 -8.33 1.30 -8.19
C LYS A 262 -8.81 0.91 -9.57
N ILE A 263 -8.52 -0.32 -9.97
CA ILE A 263 -9.17 -0.96 -11.10
C ILE A 263 -10.44 -1.67 -10.58
N ALA A 264 -11.55 -1.51 -11.28
CA ALA A 264 -12.88 -1.91 -10.84
C ALA A 264 -13.02 -3.43 -10.69
N ASP A 265 -12.40 -4.19 -11.60
CA ASP A 265 -12.41 -5.66 -11.64
C ASP A 265 -11.40 -6.31 -10.67
N GLY A 266 -10.61 -5.49 -9.97
CA GLY A 266 -9.55 -5.95 -9.06
C GLY A 266 -8.33 -6.57 -9.74
N GLY A 267 -8.27 -6.54 -11.08
CA GLY A 267 -7.21 -7.15 -11.88
C GLY A 267 -5.92 -6.33 -11.91
N ASP A 268 -4.80 -6.98 -11.59
CA ASP A 268 -3.52 -6.28 -11.40
C ASP A 268 -2.88 -5.78 -12.70
N ARG A 269 -3.23 -6.38 -13.85
CA ARG A 269 -2.58 -6.10 -15.13
C ARG A 269 -2.64 -4.63 -15.56
N ALA A 270 -3.73 -3.92 -15.21
CA ALA A 270 -3.91 -2.52 -15.54
C ALA A 270 -3.24 -1.55 -14.54
N ARG A 271 -2.70 -2.04 -13.41
CA ARG A 271 -2.12 -1.19 -12.36
C ARG A 271 -0.85 -0.48 -12.83
N VAL A 272 0.08 -1.20 -13.45
CA VAL A 272 1.35 -0.66 -13.96
C VAL A 272 1.16 0.48 -14.97
N PRO A 273 0.40 0.31 -16.08
CA PRO A 273 0.23 1.39 -17.05
C PRO A 273 -0.50 2.62 -16.48
N VAL A 274 -1.48 2.40 -15.59
CA VAL A 274 -2.20 3.51 -14.94
C VAL A 274 -1.28 4.27 -13.98
N LEU A 275 -0.44 3.58 -13.21
CA LEU A 275 0.56 4.23 -12.34
C LEU A 275 1.58 5.02 -13.15
N ALA A 276 2.10 4.44 -14.24
CA ALA A 276 3.06 5.11 -15.12
C ALA A 276 2.48 6.40 -15.70
N ALA A 277 1.24 6.35 -16.21
CA ALA A 277 0.54 7.54 -16.71
C ALA A 277 0.28 8.57 -15.62
N ALA A 278 -0.16 8.15 -14.43
CA ALA A 278 -0.38 9.08 -13.32
C ALA A 278 0.92 9.76 -12.86
N LEU A 279 2.04 9.05 -12.85
CA LEU A 279 3.36 9.63 -12.57
C LEU A 279 3.78 10.63 -13.66
N LYS A 280 3.50 10.35 -14.94
CA LYS A 280 3.74 11.30 -16.03
C LYS A 280 2.96 12.60 -15.87
N LEU A 281 1.70 12.53 -15.40
CA LEU A 281 0.93 13.74 -15.03
C LEU A 281 1.58 14.53 -13.88
N CYS A 282 2.40 13.89 -13.05
CA CYS A 282 3.18 14.51 -12.00
C CYS A 282 4.58 14.99 -12.48
N GLY A 283 4.87 14.92 -13.79
CA GLY A 283 6.18 15.27 -14.35
C GLY A 283 7.27 14.20 -14.15
N VAL A 284 6.90 12.96 -13.82
CA VAL A 284 7.84 11.86 -13.57
C VAL A 284 7.68 10.77 -14.64
N ASP A 285 8.72 10.55 -15.44
CA ASP A 285 8.80 9.44 -16.39
C ASP A 285 9.81 8.39 -15.92
N ALA A 286 9.31 7.37 -15.21
CA ALA A 286 10.15 6.38 -14.52
C ALA A 286 9.67 4.93 -14.67
N MET A 287 8.63 4.71 -15.47
CA MET A 287 8.04 3.39 -15.67
C MET A 287 7.63 3.21 -17.13
N GLU A 288 8.04 2.10 -17.71
CA GLU A 288 7.51 1.64 -18.99
C GLU A 288 6.21 0.87 -18.77
N SER A 289 5.27 1.07 -19.70
CA SER A 289 4.04 0.29 -19.74
C SER A 289 4.22 -0.92 -20.66
N PRO A 290 3.64 -2.10 -20.35
CA PRO A 290 3.63 -3.21 -21.29
C PRO A 290 3.05 -2.80 -22.65
N GLU A 291 3.65 -3.22 -23.76
CA GLU A 291 3.29 -2.75 -25.11
C GLU A 291 1.82 -3.00 -25.47
N ASN A 292 1.25 -4.09 -24.95
CA ASN A 292 -0.14 -4.49 -25.18
C ASN A 292 -1.14 -3.82 -24.23
N LEU A 293 -0.69 -2.99 -23.28
CA LEU A 293 -1.54 -2.28 -22.34
C LEU A 293 -1.38 -0.77 -22.52
N ARG A 294 -2.46 -0.10 -22.90
CA ARG A 294 -2.46 1.34 -23.18
C ARG A 294 -3.41 2.04 -22.23
N VAL A 295 -3.04 3.21 -21.73
CA VAL A 295 -4.01 4.05 -21.02
C VAL A 295 -5.02 4.64 -22.00
N THR A 296 -6.25 4.81 -21.55
CA THR A 296 -7.37 5.31 -22.38
C THR A 296 -8.21 6.34 -21.62
N GLY A 297 -9.25 6.87 -22.27
CA GLY A 297 -10.20 7.82 -21.69
C GLY A 297 -9.53 9.10 -21.19
N LYS A 298 -10.09 9.69 -20.12
CA LYS A 298 -9.61 10.96 -19.54
C LYS A 298 -8.13 10.93 -19.17
N LEU A 299 -7.61 9.78 -18.74
CA LEU A 299 -6.20 9.64 -18.37
C LEU A 299 -5.28 9.83 -19.58
N ALA A 300 -5.62 9.24 -20.72
CA ALA A 300 -4.87 9.43 -21.96
C ALA A 300 -5.00 10.87 -22.52
N GLU A 301 -6.20 11.45 -22.43
CA GLU A 301 -6.44 12.85 -22.83
C GLU A 301 -5.58 13.82 -22.01
N ALA A 302 -5.52 13.64 -20.69
CA ALA A 302 -4.76 14.49 -19.78
C ALA A 302 -3.25 14.49 -20.09
N LEU A 303 -2.69 13.35 -20.49
CA LEU A 303 -1.28 13.25 -20.89
C LEU A 303 -0.97 14.05 -22.16
N THR A 304 -1.92 14.10 -23.09
CA THR A 304 -1.76 14.84 -24.35
C THR A 304 -1.77 16.35 -24.07
N VAL A 305 -2.67 16.83 -23.21
CA VAL A 305 -2.75 18.24 -22.82
C VAL A 305 -1.54 18.68 -21.99
N GLY A 306 -1.01 17.80 -21.12
CA GLY A 306 0.17 18.07 -20.31
C GLY A 306 1.46 18.25 -21.13
N SER A 307 1.59 17.57 -22.28
CA SER A 307 2.76 17.68 -23.17
C SER A 307 2.87 19.00 -23.95
N LEU A 308 1.87 19.87 -23.86
CA LEU A 308 1.80 21.18 -24.56
C LEU A 308 2.12 22.38 -23.65
N ARG A 309 2.56 22.15 -22.40
CA ARG A 309 3.02 23.18 -21.45
C ARG A 309 4.46 22.95 -21.08
#